data_AF-A0ABD2EZB0-F1
#
_entry.id   AF-A0ABD2EZB0-F1
#
_cell.length_a   1.000
_cell.length_b   1.000
_cell.length_c   1.000
_cell.angle_alpha   90.00
_cell.angle_beta   90.00
_cell.angle_gamma   90.00
#
_symmetry.space_group_name_H-M   'P 1'
#
loop_
_entity.id
_entity.type
_entity.pdbx_description
1 polymer ?
#
loop_
_entity_poly.entity_id
_entity_poly.type
_entity_poly.pdbx_seq_one_letter_code
_entity_poly.pdbx_strand_id
1 'polypeptide(L)'
;MDFLKQKAEHEALDVPYLSKYILNMMTLLCAPVRDEAVQKLENVTDPVQLLRGIFQVLGLMKMDMVNYTIQSLQPHLQEHSIQYERAKFQELLDEQPSLLNHTTKWLTKAAADLTMPPPTCPDTPDSSSVAGPSPNEAANNPEPLSPSMVLSQGFLNLLLWDPENEEFPETLLMDRTRLQELESQLHQLTILASVLLVASSFSGSVLFGSPQFVDKLKRVTKSLMEDFNSRPEEAMLTVSEQVSQEIHQSLKNMGLAALSSDNTASLIGQLQNIAKKENCVRSVIDQRIHLFLKCCLVLGVQRSLLDLPGGLTLIEAELAELGQRFVNLTYHNQQVFGPYYTEILKTLTSPAQALETKVESL
;
A
#
# COMPACT_ATOMS: atom_id res chain seq x y z
N MET A 1 22.52 -26.82 37.38
CA MET A 1 21.11 -27.18 37.73
C MET A 1 21.04 -27.98 39.03
N ASP A 2 22.10 -28.72 39.39
CA ASP A 2 22.06 -29.67 40.51
C ASP A 2 22.00 -29.03 41.91
N PHE A 3 22.56 -27.83 42.08
CA PHE A 3 22.60 -27.14 43.39
C PHE A 3 21.23 -26.61 43.87
N LEU A 4 20.42 -26.04 42.96
CA LEU A 4 19.08 -25.57 43.31
C LEU A 4 18.14 -26.75 43.59
N LYS A 5 18.29 -27.84 42.84
CA LYS A 5 17.56 -29.09 43.05
C LYS A 5 17.88 -29.68 44.42
N GLN A 6 19.17 -29.77 44.78
CA GLN A 6 19.60 -30.24 46.09
C GLN A 6 19.04 -29.38 47.23
N LYS A 7 19.04 -28.04 47.10
CA LYS A 7 18.44 -27.15 48.11
C LYS A 7 16.93 -27.34 48.24
N ALA A 8 16.22 -27.58 47.15
CA ALA A 8 14.78 -27.84 47.18
C ALA A 8 14.46 -29.18 47.86
N GLU A 9 15.22 -30.25 47.56
CA GLU A 9 15.06 -31.58 48.17
C GLU A 9 15.32 -31.58 49.68
N HIS A 10 16.12 -30.63 50.18
CA HIS A 10 16.42 -30.45 51.60
C HIS A 10 15.64 -29.28 52.24
N GLU A 11 14.58 -28.78 51.60
CA GLU A 11 13.73 -27.67 52.08
C GLU A 11 14.49 -26.37 52.42
N ALA A 12 15.70 -26.19 51.87
CA ALA A 12 16.60 -25.05 52.12
C ALA A 12 16.57 -24.01 50.97
N LEU A 13 15.54 -24.04 50.13
CA LEU A 13 15.43 -23.15 48.97
C LEU A 13 14.77 -21.82 49.36
N ASP A 14 15.55 -20.74 49.31
CA ASP A 14 15.06 -19.37 49.52
C ASP A 14 14.51 -18.80 48.19
N VAL A 15 13.21 -19.01 47.98
CA VAL A 15 12.49 -18.50 46.80
C VAL A 15 12.48 -16.96 46.74
N PRO A 16 12.17 -16.22 47.83
CA PRO A 16 12.23 -14.75 47.83
C PRO A 16 13.58 -14.18 47.40
N TYR A 17 14.69 -14.73 47.91
CA TYR A 17 16.03 -14.30 47.54
C TYR A 17 16.31 -14.53 46.05
N LEU A 18 15.97 -15.72 45.54
CA LEU A 18 16.16 -16.07 44.14
C LEU A 18 15.31 -15.21 43.22
N SER A 19 14.04 -15.00 43.56
CA SER A 19 13.14 -14.14 42.79
C SER A 19 13.65 -12.69 42.75
N LYS A 20 14.15 -12.16 43.88
CA LYS A 20 14.76 -10.81 43.91
C LYS A 20 16.02 -10.71 43.07
N TYR A 21 16.88 -11.73 43.11
CA TYR A 21 18.07 -11.79 42.25
C TYR A 21 17.70 -11.79 40.76
N ILE A 22 16.72 -12.61 40.38
CA ILE A 22 16.23 -12.69 38.99
C ILE A 22 15.62 -11.35 38.56
N LEU A 23 14.79 -10.73 39.40
CA LEU A 23 14.19 -9.42 39.11
C LEU A 23 15.26 -8.34 38.90
N ASN A 24 16.27 -8.25 39.76
CA ASN A 24 17.36 -7.29 39.58
C ASN A 24 18.08 -7.50 38.23
N MET A 25 18.35 -8.75 37.87
CA MET A 25 18.95 -9.08 36.57
C MET A 25 18.03 -8.73 35.40
N MET A 26 16.71 -8.92 35.55
CA MET A 26 15.74 -8.52 34.55
C MET A 26 15.74 -7.00 34.36
N THR A 27 15.72 -6.22 35.44
CA THR A 27 15.76 -4.74 35.39
C THR A 27 17.02 -4.22 34.67
N LEU A 28 18.14 -4.93 34.79
CA LEU A 28 19.41 -4.56 34.13
C LEU A 28 19.43 -4.88 32.62
N LEU A 29 18.67 -5.88 32.17
CA LEU A 29 18.79 -6.46 30.83
C LEU A 29 17.54 -6.26 29.96
N CYS A 30 16.42 -5.84 30.54
CA CYS A 30 15.19 -5.64 29.79
C CYS A 30 15.24 -4.37 28.93
N ALA A 31 14.44 -4.36 27.87
CA ALA A 31 14.22 -3.15 27.09
C ALA A 31 13.41 -2.12 27.91
N PRO A 32 13.57 -0.81 27.70
CA PRO A 32 12.90 0.23 28.49
C PRO A 32 11.37 0.09 28.57
N VAL A 33 10.74 -0.44 27.51
CA VAL A 33 9.29 -0.70 27.46
C VAL A 33 8.81 -1.75 28.49
N ARG A 34 9.74 -2.53 29.05
CA ARG A 34 9.44 -3.60 30.02
C ARG A 34 9.67 -3.18 31.47
N ASP A 35 10.25 -2.01 31.72
CA ASP A 35 10.60 -1.54 33.08
C ASP A 35 9.36 -1.54 34.00
N GLU A 36 8.21 -1.04 33.53
CA GLU A 36 6.97 -1.06 34.29
C GLU A 36 6.48 -2.47 34.61
N ALA A 37 6.68 -3.43 33.71
CA ALA A 37 6.25 -4.81 33.89
C ALA A 37 7.14 -5.50 34.94
N VAL A 38 8.45 -5.24 34.92
CA VAL A 38 9.39 -5.75 35.94
C VAL A 38 9.09 -5.12 37.31
N GLN A 39 8.84 -3.81 37.37
CA GLN A 39 8.50 -3.11 38.60
C GLN A 39 7.20 -3.62 39.25
N LYS A 40 6.19 -3.99 38.44
CA LYS A 40 4.95 -4.59 38.96
C LYS A 40 5.20 -5.91 39.70
N LEU A 41 6.21 -6.69 39.29
CA LEU A 41 6.56 -7.96 39.92
C LEU A 41 7.21 -7.77 41.30
N GLU A 42 7.88 -6.64 41.55
CA GLU A 42 8.49 -6.35 42.86
C GLU A 42 7.45 -6.26 43.99
N ASN A 43 6.20 -5.94 43.66
CA ASN A 43 5.10 -5.80 44.62
C ASN A 43 4.33 -7.11 44.86
N VAL A 44 4.67 -8.21 44.19
CA VAL A 44 3.96 -9.49 44.31
C VAL A 44 4.54 -10.31 45.48
N THR A 45 3.73 -10.53 46.51
CA THR A 45 4.13 -11.26 47.73
C THR A 45 3.99 -12.77 47.62
N ASP A 46 3.04 -13.26 46.82
CA ASP A 46 2.82 -14.70 46.64
C ASP A 46 3.92 -15.31 45.74
N PRO A 47 4.73 -16.26 46.23
CA PRO A 47 5.86 -16.80 45.48
C PRO A 47 5.47 -17.49 44.16
N VAL A 48 4.30 -18.13 44.12
CA VAL A 48 3.83 -18.84 42.92
C VAL A 48 3.42 -17.84 41.84
N GLN A 49 2.65 -16.80 42.20
CA GLN A 49 2.30 -15.71 41.30
C GLN A 49 3.52 -14.92 40.84
N LEU A 50 4.48 -14.68 41.74
CA LEU A 50 5.73 -13.99 41.41
C LEU A 50 6.54 -14.76 40.36
N LEU A 51 6.76 -16.06 40.58
CA LEU A 51 7.48 -16.91 39.62
C LEU A 51 6.75 -16.97 38.27
N ARG A 52 5.41 -17.10 38.29
CA ARG A 52 4.60 -17.08 37.06
C ARG A 52 4.77 -15.74 36.31
N GLY A 53 4.72 -14.62 37.02
CA GLY A 53 4.91 -13.30 36.44
C GLY A 53 6.33 -13.09 35.88
N ILE A 54 7.36 -13.56 36.60
CA ILE A 54 8.75 -13.58 36.13
C ILE A 54 8.86 -14.34 34.81
N PHE A 55 8.31 -15.56 34.72
CA PHE A 55 8.36 -16.34 33.48
C PHE A 55 7.63 -15.67 32.32
N GLN A 56 6.50 -15.00 32.57
CA GLN A 56 5.78 -14.24 31.56
C GLN A 56 6.64 -13.11 31.01
N VAL A 57 7.24 -12.30 31.88
CA VAL A 57 8.09 -11.17 31.46
C VAL A 57 9.38 -11.64 30.80
N LEU A 58 10.02 -12.71 31.29
CA LEU A 58 11.17 -13.34 30.61
C LEU A 58 10.81 -13.84 29.21
N GLY A 59 9.60 -14.39 29.02
CA GLY A 59 9.10 -14.77 27.70
C GLY A 59 9.00 -13.58 26.75
N LEU A 60 8.51 -12.44 27.25
CA LEU A 60 8.46 -11.18 26.49
C LEU A 60 9.86 -10.65 26.16
N MET A 61 10.77 -10.64 27.14
CA MET A 61 12.17 -10.21 26.95
C MET A 61 12.88 -11.08 25.90
N LYS A 62 12.60 -12.39 25.84
CA LYS A 62 13.11 -13.27 24.79
C LYS A 62 12.62 -12.83 23.41
N MET A 63 11.34 -12.48 23.29
CA MET A 63 10.80 -11.96 22.03
C MET A 63 11.44 -10.62 21.66
N ASP A 64 11.65 -9.74 22.63
CA ASP A 64 12.33 -8.47 22.42
C ASP A 64 13.75 -8.66 21.89
N MET A 65 14.51 -9.63 22.44
CA MET A 65 15.85 -9.99 21.92
C MET A 65 15.82 -10.55 20.50
N VAL A 66 14.83 -11.38 20.16
CA VAL A 66 14.66 -11.90 18.79
C VAL A 66 14.39 -10.75 17.83
N ASN A 67 13.45 -9.86 18.17
CA ASN A 67 13.12 -8.68 17.36
C ASN A 67 14.32 -7.75 17.18
N TYR A 68 15.07 -7.48 18.25
CA TYR A 68 16.30 -6.70 18.19
C TYR A 68 17.34 -7.34 17.27
N THR A 69 17.54 -8.66 17.38
CA THR A 69 18.50 -9.39 16.54
C THR A 69 18.10 -9.30 15.06
N ILE A 70 16.81 -9.47 14.75
CA ILE A 70 16.28 -9.31 13.39
C ILE A 70 16.56 -7.88 12.90
N GLN A 71 16.20 -6.86 13.67
CA GLN A 71 16.41 -5.45 13.31
C GLN A 71 17.89 -5.11 13.10
N SER A 72 18.78 -5.64 13.94
CA SER A 72 20.23 -5.43 13.85
C SER A 72 20.84 -6.10 12.62
N LEU A 73 20.33 -7.25 12.19
CA LEU A 73 20.84 -7.98 11.03
C LEU A 73 20.21 -7.55 9.71
N GLN A 74 18.98 -7.03 9.74
CA GLN A 74 18.22 -6.63 8.57
C GLN A 74 18.98 -5.72 7.57
N PRO A 75 19.68 -4.63 7.98
CA PRO A 75 20.35 -3.77 7.00
C PRO A 75 21.47 -4.50 6.25
N HIS A 76 22.24 -5.34 6.95
CA HIS A 76 23.30 -6.13 6.32
C HIS A 76 22.74 -7.19 5.37
N LEU A 77 21.65 -7.86 5.77
CA LEU A 77 20.97 -8.82 4.91
C LEU A 77 20.42 -8.15 3.65
N GLN A 78 19.83 -6.96 3.77
CA GLN A 78 19.30 -6.21 2.62
C GLN A 78 20.40 -5.80 1.64
N GLU A 79 21.52 -5.27 2.14
CA GLU A 79 22.66 -4.88 1.29
C GLU A 79 23.22 -6.08 0.51
N HIS A 80 23.43 -7.21 1.19
CA HIS A 80 23.91 -8.43 0.53
C HIS A 80 22.86 -9.06 -0.39
N SER A 81 21.56 -8.97 -0.07
CA SER A 81 20.47 -9.47 -0.93
C SER A 81 20.50 -8.80 -2.28
N ILE A 82 20.63 -7.47 -2.32
CA ILE A 82 20.64 -6.70 -3.57
C ILE A 82 21.81 -7.15 -4.46
N GLN A 83 23.00 -7.30 -3.88
CA GLN A 83 24.19 -7.74 -4.61
C GLN A 83 24.04 -9.17 -5.12
N TYR A 84 23.53 -10.07 -4.27
CA TYR A 84 23.33 -11.47 -4.61
C TYR A 84 22.28 -11.65 -5.72
N GLU A 85 21.12 -11.01 -5.60
CA GLU A 85 20.06 -11.06 -6.60
C GLU A 85 20.53 -10.51 -7.95
N ARG A 86 21.23 -9.36 -7.94
CA ARG A 86 21.81 -8.81 -9.17
C ARG A 86 22.84 -9.75 -9.78
N ALA A 87 23.74 -10.34 -8.98
CA ALA A 87 24.74 -11.27 -9.48
C ALA A 87 24.08 -12.52 -10.11
N LYS A 88 23.05 -13.08 -9.45
CA LYS A 88 22.29 -14.21 -9.99
C LYS A 88 21.52 -13.86 -11.26
N PHE A 89 20.93 -12.68 -11.33
CA PHE A 89 20.28 -12.24 -12.55
C PHE A 89 21.28 -12.00 -13.68
N GLN A 90 22.48 -11.51 -13.37
CA GLN A 90 23.55 -11.35 -14.35
C GLN A 90 24.03 -12.70 -14.90
N GLU A 91 24.20 -13.72 -14.05
CA GLU A 91 24.51 -15.09 -14.49
C GLU A 91 23.47 -15.59 -15.52
N LEU A 92 22.18 -15.34 -15.28
CA LEU A 92 21.10 -15.72 -16.20
C LEU A 92 21.15 -14.93 -17.53
N LEU A 93 21.49 -13.64 -17.46
CA LEU A 93 21.63 -12.81 -18.66
C LEU A 93 22.82 -13.22 -19.53
N ASP A 94 23.92 -13.63 -18.90
CA ASP A 94 25.11 -14.10 -19.61
C ASP A 94 24.83 -15.42 -20.36
N GLU A 95 23.97 -16.28 -19.80
CA GLU A 95 23.48 -17.49 -20.47
C GLU A 95 22.45 -17.20 -21.57
N GLN A 96 21.56 -16.22 -21.36
CA GLN A 96 20.51 -15.84 -22.29
C GLN A 96 20.47 -14.31 -22.53
N PRO A 97 21.18 -13.78 -23.53
CA PRO A 97 21.24 -12.34 -23.79
C PRO A 97 19.90 -11.68 -24.17
N SER A 98 18.93 -12.46 -24.64
CA SER A 98 17.58 -11.99 -25.01
C SER A 98 16.57 -12.04 -23.86
N LEU A 99 17.02 -12.27 -22.62
CA LEU A 99 16.14 -12.44 -21.45
C LEU A 99 15.35 -11.18 -21.07
N LEU A 100 15.73 -9.97 -21.51
CA LEU A 100 15.07 -8.72 -21.12
C LEU A 100 13.98 -8.23 -22.10
N ASN A 101 13.44 -9.12 -22.94
CA ASN A 101 12.50 -8.73 -23.99
C ASN A 101 11.19 -8.16 -23.43
N HIS A 102 10.58 -8.80 -22.43
CA HIS A 102 9.32 -8.33 -21.83
C HIS A 102 9.56 -7.06 -21.01
N THR A 103 10.66 -6.99 -20.27
CA THR A 103 11.07 -5.78 -19.54
C THR A 103 11.24 -4.60 -20.50
N THR A 104 11.85 -4.83 -21.67
CA THR A 104 12.02 -3.80 -22.69
C THR A 104 10.69 -3.36 -23.29
N LYS A 105 9.81 -4.30 -23.65
CA LYS A 105 8.45 -4.02 -24.13
C LYS A 105 7.64 -3.22 -23.10
N TRP A 106 7.70 -3.61 -21.83
CA TRP A 106 7.01 -2.95 -20.72
C TRP A 106 7.46 -1.48 -20.57
N LEU A 107 8.77 -1.22 -20.55
CA LEU A 107 9.29 0.15 -20.48
C LEU A 107 8.98 0.97 -21.74
N THR A 108 8.99 0.33 -22.91
CA THR A 108 8.62 0.98 -24.18
C THR A 108 7.15 1.40 -24.16
N LYS A 109 6.25 0.54 -23.67
CA LYS A 109 4.83 0.87 -23.48
C LYS A 109 4.65 2.03 -22.51
N ALA A 110 5.36 2.02 -21.37
CA ALA A 110 5.30 3.11 -20.40
C ALA A 110 5.78 4.45 -20.98
N ALA A 111 6.80 4.45 -21.84
CA ALA A 111 7.25 5.65 -22.54
C ALA A 111 6.23 6.15 -23.55
N ALA A 112 5.57 5.24 -24.28
CA ALA A 112 4.50 5.58 -25.21
C ALA A 112 3.29 6.21 -24.49
N ASP A 113 2.89 5.65 -23.35
CA ASP A 113 1.78 6.16 -22.53
C ASP A 113 2.02 7.60 -22.04
N LEU A 114 3.28 7.97 -21.75
CA LEU A 114 3.64 9.34 -21.37
C LEU A 114 3.65 10.33 -22.53
N THR A 115 3.81 9.84 -23.76
CA THR A 115 3.87 10.67 -24.97
C THR A 115 2.48 10.86 -25.59
N MET A 116 1.55 9.96 -25.29
CA MET A 116 0.18 10.03 -25.79
C MET A 116 -0.59 11.17 -25.07
N PRO A 117 -1.25 12.07 -25.81
CA PRO A 117 -2.10 13.09 -25.17
C PRO A 117 -3.23 12.41 -24.37
N PRO A 118 -3.65 13.01 -23.24
CA PRO A 118 -4.75 12.44 -22.45
C PRO A 118 -6.00 12.31 -23.33
N PRO A 119 -6.77 11.22 -23.21
CA PRO A 119 -8.00 11.07 -23.98
C PRO A 119 -8.95 12.21 -23.64
N THR A 120 -9.25 13.05 -24.62
CA THR A 120 -10.28 14.07 -24.53
C THR A 120 -11.60 13.37 -24.22
N CYS A 121 -12.19 13.64 -23.05
CA CYS A 121 -13.56 13.22 -22.79
C CYS A 121 -14.48 13.79 -23.88
N PRO A 122 -15.30 12.97 -24.58
CA PRO A 122 -16.45 13.51 -25.26
C PRO A 122 -17.47 13.86 -24.18
N ASP A 123 -17.72 15.16 -24.00
CA ASP A 123 -19.03 15.76 -23.68
C ASP A 123 -18.88 17.09 -22.95
N THR A 124 -18.72 18.16 -23.73
CA THR A 124 -19.30 19.47 -23.39
C THR A 124 -19.69 20.16 -24.69
N PRO A 125 -20.98 20.42 -24.96
CA PRO A 125 -21.39 21.22 -26.11
C PRO A 125 -21.15 22.70 -25.82
N ASP A 126 -20.39 23.31 -26.72
CA ASP A 126 -20.21 24.73 -27.06
C ASP A 126 -20.86 25.83 -26.19
N SER A 127 -20.03 26.80 -25.78
CA SER A 127 -20.39 28.21 -25.93
C SER A 127 -19.18 29.15 -26.06
N SER A 128 -18.97 29.62 -27.29
CA SER A 128 -18.53 30.95 -27.74
C SER A 128 -17.20 31.59 -27.25
N SER A 129 -16.23 31.62 -28.18
CA SER A 129 -15.60 32.83 -28.76
C SER A 129 -15.16 33.98 -27.83
N VAL A 130 -13.83 34.22 -27.74
CA VAL A 130 -13.17 35.50 -28.11
C VAL A 130 -11.73 35.23 -28.60
N ALA A 131 -11.37 35.95 -29.66
CA ALA A 131 -10.14 36.03 -30.46
C ALA A 131 -8.77 35.83 -29.77
N GLY A 132 -7.85 35.17 -30.49
CA GLY A 132 -6.43 35.00 -30.12
C GLY A 132 -5.52 36.20 -30.44
N PRO A 133 -4.20 35.99 -30.39
CA PRO A 133 -3.40 36.21 -31.59
C PRO A 133 -2.56 34.98 -32.01
N SER A 134 -2.14 35.05 -33.27
CA SER A 134 -1.62 34.03 -34.20
C SER A 134 -0.33 33.28 -33.81
N PRO A 135 0.02 32.21 -34.55
CA PRO A 135 1.00 31.20 -34.18
C PRO A 135 2.42 31.67 -34.50
N ASN A 136 3.29 31.65 -33.50
CA ASN A 136 4.73 31.62 -33.73
C ASN A 136 5.24 30.25 -33.31
N GLU A 137 5.93 29.62 -34.26
CA GLU A 137 6.71 28.41 -34.17
C GLU A 137 7.62 28.43 -32.93
N ALA A 138 7.13 27.87 -31.83
CA ALA A 138 8.00 27.29 -30.81
C ALA A 138 8.19 25.84 -31.21
N ALA A 139 9.41 25.51 -31.62
CA ALA A 139 9.84 24.18 -31.98
C ALA A 139 9.25 23.12 -31.04
N ASN A 140 8.44 22.22 -31.58
CA ASN A 140 8.09 20.94 -30.95
C ASN A 140 9.36 20.09 -30.88
N ASN A 141 10.30 20.46 -30.01
CA ASN A 141 11.19 19.49 -29.43
C ASN A 141 10.38 18.87 -28.29
N PRO A 142 9.92 17.61 -28.40
CA PRO A 142 9.38 16.92 -27.23
C PRO A 142 10.48 16.98 -26.17
N GLU A 143 10.15 17.56 -25.02
CA GLU A 143 11.04 17.59 -23.86
C GLU A 143 11.51 16.16 -23.61
N PRO A 144 12.82 15.90 -23.42
CA PRO A 144 13.31 14.54 -23.31
C PRO A 144 12.62 13.84 -22.12
N LEU A 145 11.95 12.73 -22.41
CA LEU A 145 11.24 11.93 -21.40
C LEU A 145 12.21 11.57 -20.28
N SER A 146 11.94 12.04 -19.07
CA SER A 146 12.80 11.71 -17.93
C SER A 146 12.73 10.19 -17.64
N PRO A 147 13.88 9.48 -17.55
CA PRO A 147 13.91 8.04 -17.31
C PRO A 147 13.17 7.61 -16.03
N SER A 148 13.23 8.44 -14.99
CA SER A 148 12.51 8.21 -13.72
C SER A 148 10.99 8.24 -13.88
N MET A 149 10.46 9.10 -14.75
CA MET A 149 9.02 9.16 -15.02
C MET A 149 8.56 7.97 -15.86
N VAL A 150 9.36 7.51 -16.82
CA VAL A 150 9.06 6.28 -17.59
C VAL A 150 9.01 5.08 -16.64
N LEU A 151 9.98 4.94 -15.73
CA LEU A 151 9.98 3.88 -14.73
C LEU A 151 8.77 3.97 -13.80
N SER A 152 8.48 5.16 -13.29
CA SER A 152 7.33 5.38 -12.41
C SER A 152 6.02 5.02 -13.11
N GLN A 153 5.86 5.41 -14.37
CA GLN A 153 4.70 5.02 -15.18
C GLN A 153 4.66 3.52 -15.42
N GLY A 154 5.80 2.89 -15.71
CA GLY A 154 5.90 1.45 -15.87
C GLY A 154 5.42 0.69 -14.64
N PHE A 155 5.88 1.08 -13.44
CA PHE A 155 5.42 0.44 -12.20
C PHE A 155 3.93 0.63 -11.95
N LEU A 156 3.38 1.81 -12.25
CA LEU A 156 1.93 2.05 -12.14
C LEU A 156 1.12 1.17 -13.10
N ASN A 157 1.61 0.99 -14.32
CA ASN A 157 0.96 0.13 -15.31
C ASN A 157 0.88 -1.35 -14.86
N LEU A 158 1.75 -1.78 -13.93
CA LEU A 158 1.69 -3.14 -13.37
C LEU A 158 0.49 -3.34 -12.44
N LEU A 159 -0.04 -2.26 -11.84
CA LEU A 159 -1.27 -2.32 -11.03
C LEU A 159 -2.54 -2.41 -11.90
N LEU A 160 -2.40 -2.29 -13.22
CA LEU A 160 -3.46 -2.48 -14.21
C LEU A 160 -3.18 -3.69 -15.10
N TRP A 161 -2.25 -4.56 -14.68
CA TRP A 161 -1.78 -5.67 -15.50
C TRP A 161 -2.80 -6.79 -15.55
N ASP A 162 -3.06 -7.32 -16.74
CA ASP A 162 -3.93 -8.47 -16.90
C ASP A 162 -3.27 -9.73 -16.30
N PRO A 163 -3.88 -10.40 -15.30
CA PRO A 163 -3.33 -11.62 -14.71
C PRO A 163 -3.00 -12.72 -15.72
N GLU A 164 -3.76 -12.79 -16.81
CA GLU A 164 -3.62 -13.79 -17.88
C GLU A 164 -2.49 -13.46 -18.87
N ASN A 165 -1.93 -12.24 -18.81
CA ASN A 165 -0.86 -11.86 -19.71
C ASN A 165 0.47 -12.52 -19.31
N GLU A 166 0.97 -13.38 -20.20
CA GLU A 166 2.22 -14.11 -20.04
C GLU A 166 3.47 -13.23 -20.23
N GLU A 167 3.36 -12.06 -20.88
CA GLU A 167 4.48 -11.13 -21.15
C GLU A 167 4.85 -10.28 -19.91
N PHE A 168 4.94 -10.90 -18.73
CA PHE A 168 5.30 -10.20 -17.50
C PHE A 168 6.80 -9.82 -17.49
N PRO A 169 7.20 -8.63 -17.00
CA PRO A 169 8.61 -8.23 -16.98
C PRO A 169 9.48 -9.20 -16.17
N GLU A 170 10.57 -9.67 -16.78
CA GLU A 170 11.45 -10.68 -16.19
C GLU A 170 12.09 -10.19 -14.89
N THR A 171 12.41 -8.90 -14.85
CA THR A 171 12.94 -8.20 -13.67
C THR A 171 11.97 -8.11 -12.49
N LEU A 172 10.71 -8.50 -12.64
CA LEU A 172 9.67 -8.42 -11.61
C LEU A 172 9.00 -9.77 -11.33
N LEU A 173 9.44 -10.86 -11.96
CA LEU A 173 8.81 -12.17 -11.83
C LEU A 173 8.69 -12.64 -10.36
N MET A 174 9.72 -12.39 -9.56
CA MET A 174 9.73 -12.73 -8.13
C MET A 174 8.74 -11.89 -7.30
N ASP A 175 8.36 -10.71 -7.80
CA ASP A 175 7.44 -9.78 -7.16
C ASP A 175 6.01 -9.87 -7.70
N ARG A 176 5.72 -10.78 -8.65
CA ARG A 176 4.41 -10.87 -9.33
C ARG A 176 3.24 -11.05 -8.35
N THR A 177 3.36 -11.97 -7.40
CA THR A 177 2.30 -12.21 -6.39
C THR A 177 2.10 -10.99 -5.49
N ARG A 178 3.18 -10.33 -5.08
CA ARG A 178 3.14 -9.11 -4.25
C ARG A 178 2.47 -7.95 -5.01
N LEU A 179 2.71 -7.82 -6.31
CA LEU A 179 2.05 -6.82 -7.16
C LEU A 179 0.56 -7.11 -7.32
N GLN A 180 0.16 -8.37 -7.51
CA GLN A 180 -1.25 -8.78 -7.57
C GLN A 180 -1.98 -8.50 -6.25
N GLU A 181 -1.33 -8.72 -5.11
CA GLU A 181 -1.88 -8.34 -3.81
C GLU A 181 -2.09 -6.82 -3.69
N LEU A 182 -1.14 -6.01 -4.18
CA LEU A 182 -1.27 -4.55 -4.20
C LEU A 182 -2.38 -4.08 -5.13
N GLU A 183 -2.51 -4.67 -6.32
CA GLU A 183 -3.62 -4.43 -7.24
C GLU A 183 -4.97 -4.74 -6.57
N SER A 184 -5.08 -5.90 -5.93
CA SER A 184 -6.29 -6.28 -5.22
C SER A 184 -6.63 -5.27 -4.12
N GLN A 185 -5.64 -4.89 -3.30
CA GLN A 185 -5.84 -3.87 -2.26
C GLN A 185 -6.26 -2.51 -2.84
N LEU A 186 -5.64 -2.08 -3.94
CA LEU A 186 -6.02 -0.84 -4.65
C LEU A 186 -7.49 -0.89 -5.05
N HIS A 187 -7.92 -1.99 -5.67
CA HIS A 187 -9.31 -2.19 -6.08
C HIS A 187 -10.28 -2.08 -4.89
N GLN A 188 -9.97 -2.75 -3.79
CA GLN A 188 -10.79 -2.72 -2.58
C GLN A 188 -10.90 -1.29 -2.01
N LEU A 189 -9.79 -0.54 -1.99
CA LEU A 189 -9.78 0.85 -1.53
C LEU A 189 -10.55 1.78 -2.47
N THR A 190 -10.49 1.56 -3.78
CA THR A 190 -11.30 2.30 -4.76
C THR A 190 -12.79 2.14 -4.49
N ILE A 191 -13.26 0.90 -4.26
CA ILE A 191 -14.67 0.65 -3.93
C ILE A 191 -15.04 1.25 -2.57
N LEU A 192 -14.20 1.06 -1.56
CA LEU A 192 -14.42 1.61 -0.23
C LEU A 192 -14.54 3.15 -0.25
N ALA A 193 -13.59 3.84 -0.88
CA ALA A 193 -13.64 5.30 -1.01
C ALA A 193 -14.86 5.76 -1.82
N SER A 194 -15.26 5.02 -2.86
CA SER A 194 -16.47 5.34 -3.62
C SER A 194 -17.73 5.27 -2.76
N VAL A 195 -17.86 4.20 -1.96
CA VAL A 195 -18.99 4.02 -1.02
C VAL A 195 -18.99 5.12 0.04
N LEU A 196 -17.85 5.41 0.64
CA LEU A 196 -17.73 6.46 1.65
C LEU A 196 -18.03 7.84 1.07
N LEU A 197 -17.56 8.15 -0.14
CA LEU A 197 -17.84 9.42 -0.80
C LEU A 197 -19.34 9.58 -1.07
N VAL A 198 -19.99 8.56 -1.63
CA VAL A 198 -21.45 8.59 -1.86
C VAL A 198 -22.19 8.68 -0.53
N ALA A 199 -21.85 7.90 0.49
CA ALA A 199 -22.51 7.99 1.80
C ALA A 199 -22.34 9.39 2.44
N SER A 200 -21.17 10.02 2.26
CA SER A 200 -20.88 11.35 2.80
C SER A 200 -21.72 12.47 2.18
N SER A 201 -22.08 12.35 0.90
CA SER A 201 -22.91 13.36 0.23
C SER A 201 -24.34 13.43 0.75
N PHE A 202 -24.84 12.35 1.38
CA PHE A 202 -26.18 12.28 1.97
C PHE A 202 -26.21 12.48 3.49
N SER A 203 -25.09 12.25 4.19
CA SER A 203 -25.07 12.11 5.66
C SER A 203 -24.65 13.37 6.42
N GLY A 204 -24.25 14.44 5.71
CA GLY A 204 -23.80 15.69 6.31
C GLY A 204 -22.47 15.58 7.09
N SER A 205 -21.87 16.72 7.42
CA SER A 205 -20.56 16.77 8.09
C SER A 205 -20.58 16.23 9.52
N VAL A 206 -21.74 16.24 10.18
CA VAL A 206 -21.87 15.81 11.58
C VAL A 206 -21.67 14.31 11.74
N LEU A 207 -22.25 13.49 10.85
CA LEU A 207 -22.08 12.03 10.90
C LEU A 207 -20.65 11.62 10.53
N PHE A 208 -20.12 12.19 9.44
CA PHE A 208 -18.76 11.90 8.98
C PHE A 208 -17.66 12.52 9.85
N GLY A 209 -18.02 13.44 10.76
CA GLY A 209 -17.14 13.91 11.83
C GLY A 209 -16.98 12.90 12.98
N SER A 210 -17.81 11.87 13.06
CA SER A 210 -17.70 10.80 14.07
C SER A 210 -16.82 9.66 13.56
N PRO A 211 -15.62 9.44 14.13
CA PRO A 211 -14.73 8.36 13.68
C PRO A 211 -15.36 6.97 13.86
N GLN A 212 -16.12 6.77 14.94
CA GLN A 212 -16.81 5.49 15.20
C GLN A 212 -17.80 5.12 14.10
N PHE A 213 -18.49 6.12 13.53
CA PHE A 213 -19.44 5.91 12.44
C PHE A 213 -18.70 5.55 11.14
N VAL A 214 -17.67 6.33 10.79
CA VAL A 214 -16.83 6.06 9.61
C VAL A 214 -16.20 4.67 9.68
N ASP A 215 -15.64 4.28 10.84
CA ASP A 215 -15.06 2.96 11.05
C ASP A 215 -16.09 1.83 10.97
N LYS A 216 -17.35 2.10 11.32
CA LYS A 216 -18.44 1.14 11.17
C LYS A 216 -18.79 0.95 9.70
N LEU A 217 -18.92 2.03 8.92
CA LEU A 217 -19.13 1.95 7.47
C LEU A 217 -17.97 1.23 6.77
N LYS A 218 -16.72 1.55 7.13
CA LYS A 218 -15.54 0.86 6.61
C LYS A 218 -15.60 -0.64 6.83
N ARG A 219 -16.00 -1.09 8.02
CA ARG A 219 -16.13 -2.52 8.33
C ARG A 219 -17.23 -3.19 7.52
N VAL A 220 -18.41 -2.57 7.43
CA VAL A 220 -19.53 -3.07 6.62
C VAL A 220 -19.12 -3.25 5.16
N THR A 221 -18.47 -2.24 4.57
CA THR A 221 -18.02 -2.32 3.18
C THR A 221 -16.90 -3.34 2.99
N LYS A 222 -15.91 -3.38 3.90
CA LYS A 222 -14.80 -4.35 3.83
C LYS A 222 -15.27 -5.80 3.97
N SER A 223 -16.26 -6.08 4.83
CA SER A 223 -16.76 -7.45 5.01
C SER A 223 -17.46 -8.04 3.79
N LEU A 224 -17.93 -7.19 2.86
CA LEU A 224 -18.65 -7.59 1.65
C LEU A 224 -17.76 -7.50 0.40
N MET A 225 -16.46 -7.27 0.58
CA MET A 225 -15.51 -7.06 -0.51
C MET A 225 -15.11 -8.36 -1.21
N GLU A 226 -15.05 -9.48 -0.49
CA GLU A 226 -14.81 -10.80 -1.09
C GLU A 226 -15.94 -11.17 -2.07
N ASP A 227 -17.19 -10.92 -1.66
CA ASP A 227 -18.37 -11.12 -2.51
C ASP A 227 -18.34 -10.19 -3.73
N PHE A 228 -17.86 -8.95 -3.58
CA PHE A 228 -17.79 -7.98 -4.66
C PHE A 228 -16.93 -8.46 -5.84
N ASN A 229 -15.84 -9.19 -5.58
CA ASN A 229 -14.96 -9.72 -6.62
C ASN A 229 -15.66 -10.77 -7.51
N SER A 230 -16.64 -11.49 -6.97
CA SER A 230 -17.37 -12.53 -7.71
C SER A 230 -18.74 -12.06 -8.23
N ARG A 231 -19.46 -11.26 -7.43
CA ARG A 231 -20.85 -10.84 -7.66
C ARG A 231 -21.03 -9.37 -7.24
N PRO A 232 -20.49 -8.42 -8.02
CA PRO A 232 -20.43 -7.00 -7.64
C PRO A 232 -21.82 -6.37 -7.44
N GLU A 233 -22.81 -6.76 -8.24
CA GLU A 233 -24.18 -6.22 -8.14
C GLU A 233 -24.86 -6.61 -6.82
N GLU A 234 -24.70 -7.86 -6.39
CA GLU A 234 -25.31 -8.38 -5.17
C GLU A 234 -24.58 -7.90 -3.91
N ALA A 235 -23.25 -7.82 -3.98
CA ALA A 235 -22.45 -7.20 -2.94
C ALA A 235 -22.89 -5.74 -2.75
N MET A 236 -23.04 -4.96 -3.82
CA MET A 236 -23.47 -3.56 -3.71
C MET A 236 -24.93 -3.39 -3.32
N LEU A 237 -25.83 -4.33 -3.66
CA LEU A 237 -27.18 -4.38 -3.10
C LEU A 237 -27.11 -4.46 -1.57
N THR A 238 -26.36 -5.43 -1.06
CA THR A 238 -26.20 -5.65 0.40
C THR A 238 -25.52 -4.46 1.08
N VAL A 239 -24.46 -3.90 0.48
CA VAL A 239 -23.78 -2.71 0.99
C VAL A 239 -24.74 -1.52 1.03
N SER A 240 -25.56 -1.33 -0.01
CA SER A 240 -26.50 -0.20 -0.08
C SER A 240 -27.55 -0.24 1.03
N GLU A 241 -28.05 -1.44 1.35
CA GLU A 241 -29.01 -1.65 2.44
C GLU A 241 -28.36 -1.41 3.81
N GLN A 242 -27.19 -2.02 4.07
CA GLN A 242 -26.51 -1.88 5.35
C GLN A 242 -26.02 -0.46 5.61
N VAL A 243 -25.41 0.20 4.62
CA VAL A 243 -24.96 1.60 4.74
C VAL A 243 -26.15 2.53 4.99
N SER A 244 -27.26 2.34 4.27
CA SER A 244 -28.48 3.12 4.49
C SER A 244 -29.05 2.91 5.90
N GLN A 245 -29.14 1.67 6.36
CA GLN A 245 -29.59 1.35 7.73
C GLN A 245 -28.69 2.00 8.79
N GLU A 246 -27.37 1.95 8.60
CA GLU A 246 -26.41 2.54 9.53
C GLU A 246 -26.48 4.06 9.59
N ILE A 247 -26.72 4.73 8.46
CA ILE A 247 -26.95 6.17 8.41
C ILE A 247 -28.22 6.50 9.21
N HIS A 248 -29.35 5.83 8.95
CA HIS A 248 -30.60 6.10 9.66
C HIS A 248 -30.50 5.82 11.16
N GLN A 249 -29.83 4.73 11.54
CA GLN A 249 -29.62 4.40 12.95
C GLN A 249 -28.74 5.45 13.64
N SER A 250 -27.72 5.95 12.96
CA SER A 250 -26.82 6.97 13.51
C SER A 250 -27.49 8.33 13.63
N LEU A 251 -28.31 8.73 12.65
CA LEU A 251 -29.16 9.94 12.73
C LEU A 251 -30.11 9.86 13.93
N LYS A 252 -30.78 8.71 14.10
CA LYS A 252 -31.69 8.48 15.23
C LYS A 252 -30.97 8.56 16.57
N ASN A 253 -29.80 7.94 16.70
CA ASN A 253 -29.01 7.95 17.93
C ASN A 253 -28.55 9.37 18.31
N MET A 254 -28.31 10.23 17.33
CA MET A 254 -27.89 11.62 17.53
C MET A 254 -29.08 12.59 17.65
N GLY A 255 -30.33 12.11 17.54
CA GLY A 255 -31.53 12.95 17.58
C GLY A 255 -31.68 13.86 16.36
N LEU A 256 -31.02 13.52 15.24
CA LEU A 256 -31.12 14.25 13.97
C LEU A 256 -32.31 13.74 13.14
N ALA A 257 -32.79 14.59 12.22
CA ALA A 257 -33.85 14.21 11.30
C ALA A 257 -33.40 13.06 10.39
N ALA A 258 -34.29 12.09 10.16
CA ALA A 258 -34.06 11.02 9.20
C ALA A 258 -33.96 11.59 7.77
N LEU A 259 -33.29 10.85 6.88
CA LEU A 259 -33.27 11.18 5.46
C LEU A 259 -34.70 11.11 4.89
N SER A 260 -34.99 11.96 3.89
CA SER A 260 -36.24 11.87 3.15
C SER A 260 -36.28 10.57 2.34
N SER A 261 -37.50 10.10 2.01
CA SER A 261 -37.67 8.91 1.18
C SER A 261 -36.91 9.01 -0.16
N ASP A 262 -36.93 10.19 -0.78
CA ASP A 262 -36.24 10.45 -2.04
C ASP A 262 -34.72 10.39 -1.90
N ASN A 263 -34.18 10.96 -0.81
CA ASN A 263 -32.74 10.90 -0.53
C ASN A 263 -32.29 9.47 -0.22
N THR A 264 -33.10 8.69 0.50
CA THR A 264 -32.82 7.28 0.79
C THR A 264 -32.82 6.45 -0.49
N ALA A 265 -33.80 6.63 -1.37
CA ALA A 265 -33.84 5.95 -2.66
C ALA A 265 -32.64 6.35 -3.56
N SER A 266 -32.28 7.63 -3.57
CA SER A 266 -31.12 8.13 -4.33
C SER A 266 -29.81 7.58 -3.80
N LEU A 267 -29.61 7.55 -2.47
CA LEU A 267 -28.45 6.94 -1.83
C LEU A 267 -28.29 5.48 -2.22
N ILE A 268 -29.36 4.69 -2.08
CA ILE A 268 -29.35 3.25 -2.42
C ILE A 268 -29.02 3.06 -3.90
N GLY A 269 -29.67 3.80 -4.80
CA GLY A 269 -29.42 3.72 -6.23
C GLY A 269 -28.00 4.12 -6.63
N GLN A 270 -27.44 5.16 -6.02
CA GLN A 270 -26.06 5.58 -6.27
C GLN A 270 -25.04 4.56 -5.77
N LEU A 271 -25.27 3.97 -4.59
CA LEU A 271 -24.41 2.90 -4.06
C LEU A 271 -24.46 1.66 -4.95
N GLN A 272 -25.63 1.21 -5.37
CA GLN A 272 -25.77 0.06 -6.28
C GLN A 272 -25.06 0.29 -7.62
N ASN A 273 -25.12 1.52 -8.14
CA ASN A 273 -24.44 1.87 -9.39
C ASN A 273 -22.91 1.80 -9.30
N ILE A 274 -22.29 1.73 -8.12
CA ILE A 274 -20.83 1.53 -7.97
C ILE A 274 -20.38 0.15 -8.50
N ALA A 275 -21.29 -0.83 -8.54
CA ALA A 275 -21.01 -2.16 -9.11
C ALA A 275 -20.56 -2.08 -10.58
N LYS A 276 -21.05 -1.09 -11.33
CA LYS A 276 -20.70 -0.87 -12.74
C LYS A 276 -19.28 -0.33 -12.87
N LYS A 277 -18.50 -0.86 -13.81
CA LYS A 277 -17.10 -0.44 -14.03
C LYS A 277 -17.03 0.99 -14.55
N GLU A 278 -18.02 1.42 -15.33
CA GLU A 278 -18.14 2.74 -15.96
C GLU A 278 -18.69 3.82 -15.02
N ASN A 279 -18.89 3.49 -13.74
CA ASN A 279 -19.38 4.45 -12.76
C ASN A 279 -18.40 5.63 -12.61
N CYS A 280 -18.91 6.86 -12.80
CA CYS A 280 -18.08 8.06 -12.77
C CYS A 280 -17.40 8.29 -11.40
N VAL A 281 -18.09 8.00 -10.29
CA VAL A 281 -17.50 8.14 -8.95
C VAL A 281 -16.33 7.19 -8.78
N ARG A 282 -16.55 5.91 -9.14
CA ARG A 282 -15.51 4.88 -9.10
C ARG A 282 -14.31 5.27 -9.97
N SER A 283 -14.54 5.70 -11.20
CA SER A 283 -13.49 6.11 -12.14
C SER A 283 -12.69 7.31 -11.62
N VAL A 284 -13.36 8.33 -11.05
CA VAL A 284 -12.67 9.51 -10.50
C VAL A 284 -11.86 9.14 -9.25
N ILE A 285 -12.39 8.29 -8.37
CA ILE A 285 -11.65 7.81 -7.20
C ILE A 285 -10.44 7.00 -7.63
N ASP A 286 -10.60 6.09 -8.58
CA ASP A 286 -9.53 5.27 -9.14
C ASP A 286 -8.40 6.14 -9.71
N GLN A 287 -8.74 7.14 -10.54
CA GLN A 287 -7.77 8.09 -11.09
C GLN A 287 -7.02 8.88 -10.00
N ARG A 288 -7.73 9.30 -8.93
CA ARG A 288 -7.11 10.02 -7.81
C ARG A 288 -6.16 9.13 -7.01
N ILE A 289 -6.49 7.86 -6.81
CA ILE A 289 -5.61 6.90 -6.13
C ILE A 289 -4.37 6.62 -6.99
N HIS A 290 -4.53 6.42 -8.30
CA HIS A 290 -3.39 6.26 -9.20
C HIS A 290 -2.48 7.50 -9.23
N LEU A 291 -3.06 8.71 -9.23
CA LEU A 291 -2.30 9.95 -9.10
C LEU A 291 -1.55 10.03 -7.77
N PHE A 292 -2.21 9.66 -6.67
CA PHE A 292 -1.57 9.58 -5.35
C PHE A 292 -0.38 8.61 -5.36
N LEU A 293 -0.52 7.41 -5.93
CA LEU A 293 0.57 6.44 -6.04
C LEU A 293 1.71 6.95 -6.93
N LYS A 294 1.39 7.65 -8.02
CA LYS A 294 2.38 8.34 -8.85
C LYS A 294 3.16 9.37 -8.05
N CYS A 295 2.46 10.20 -7.27
CA CYS A 295 3.10 11.15 -6.37
C CYS A 295 3.96 10.44 -5.32
N CYS A 296 3.52 9.30 -4.76
CA CYS A 296 4.31 8.53 -3.80
C CYS A 296 5.65 8.06 -4.38
N LEU A 297 5.69 7.64 -5.65
CA LEU A 297 6.94 7.24 -6.32
C LEU A 297 7.89 8.43 -6.54
N VAL A 298 7.36 9.63 -6.79
CA VAL A 298 8.16 10.82 -7.15
C VAL A 298 8.58 11.65 -5.92
N LEU A 299 7.66 11.84 -4.97
CA LEU A 299 7.78 12.76 -3.84
C LEU A 299 7.89 12.04 -2.49
N GLY A 300 7.60 10.74 -2.44
CA GLY A 300 7.48 9.96 -1.20
C GLY A 300 6.09 10.08 -0.55
N VAL A 301 5.72 9.05 0.21
CA VAL A 301 4.37 8.90 0.80
C VAL A 301 3.99 10.09 1.69
N GLN A 302 4.87 10.50 2.60
CA GLN A 302 4.58 11.59 3.55
C GLN A 302 4.27 12.91 2.85
N ARG A 303 4.94 13.19 1.72
CA ARG A 303 4.68 14.41 0.95
C ARG A 303 3.35 14.31 0.19
N SER A 304 3.09 13.16 -0.41
CA SER A 304 1.84 12.91 -1.16
C SER A 304 0.58 12.98 -0.29
N LEU A 305 0.69 12.64 0.99
CA LEU A 305 -0.45 12.71 1.92
C LEU A 305 -0.89 14.15 2.22
N LEU A 306 0.03 15.14 2.14
CA LEU A 306 -0.31 16.55 2.39
C LEU A 306 -1.27 17.12 1.33
N ASP A 307 -1.18 16.61 0.11
CA ASP A 307 -1.97 17.07 -1.05
C ASP A 307 -3.13 16.10 -1.37
N LEU A 308 -3.53 15.26 -0.40
CA LEU A 308 -4.57 14.25 -0.62
C LEU A 308 -5.94 14.90 -0.85
N PRO A 309 -6.64 14.61 -1.96
CA PRO A 309 -7.97 15.16 -2.22
C PRO A 309 -8.98 14.79 -1.13
N GLY A 310 -9.90 15.72 -0.82
CA GLY A 310 -10.90 15.56 0.25
C GLY A 310 -11.69 14.25 0.21
N GLY A 311 -12.00 13.74 -0.99
CA GLY A 311 -12.72 12.47 -1.16
C GLY A 311 -11.94 11.20 -0.78
N LEU A 312 -10.63 11.30 -0.52
CA LEU A 312 -9.77 10.19 -0.10
C LEU A 312 -9.33 10.29 1.37
N THR A 313 -9.58 11.43 2.04
CA THR A 313 -9.17 11.67 3.42
C THR A 313 -9.69 10.62 4.41
N LEU A 314 -10.89 10.10 4.16
CA LEU A 314 -11.49 9.06 5.00
C LEU A 314 -10.71 7.74 4.97
N ILE A 315 -9.90 7.49 3.95
CA ILE A 315 -9.07 6.28 3.80
C ILE A 315 -7.56 6.61 3.80
N GLU A 316 -7.17 7.75 4.36
CA GLU A 316 -5.78 8.23 4.36
C GLU A 316 -4.80 7.19 4.92
N ALA A 317 -5.12 6.59 6.07
CA ALA A 317 -4.26 5.58 6.71
C ALA A 317 -4.08 4.34 5.82
N GLU A 318 -5.15 3.86 5.20
CA GLU A 318 -5.10 2.73 4.28
C GLU A 318 -4.31 3.04 3.00
N LEU A 319 -4.46 4.25 2.45
CA LEU A 319 -3.67 4.70 1.29
C LEU A 319 -2.20 4.89 1.63
N ALA A 320 -1.88 5.41 2.82
CA ALA A 320 -0.51 5.54 3.30
C ALA A 320 0.19 4.18 3.37
N GLU A 321 -0.51 3.16 3.88
CA GLU A 321 0.00 1.79 3.93
C GLU A 321 0.21 1.21 2.52
N LEU A 322 -0.78 1.32 1.63
CA LEU A 322 -0.69 0.86 0.25
C LEU A 322 0.49 1.54 -0.47
N GLY A 323 0.57 2.86 -0.38
CA GLY A 323 1.62 3.68 -0.98
C GLY A 323 3.01 3.29 -0.46
N GLN A 324 3.16 3.06 0.85
CA GLN A 324 4.44 2.65 1.43
C GLN A 324 4.87 1.26 0.96
N ARG A 325 3.94 0.30 0.90
CA ARG A 325 4.23 -1.05 0.39
C ARG A 325 4.65 -1.00 -1.08
N PHE A 326 3.93 -0.23 -1.90
CA PHE A 326 4.24 -0.06 -3.31
C PHE A 326 5.60 0.61 -3.53
N VAL A 327 5.87 1.73 -2.85
CA VAL A 327 7.17 2.42 -2.90
C VAL A 327 8.31 1.49 -2.48
N ASN A 328 8.17 0.76 -1.37
CA ASN A 328 9.21 -0.16 -0.91
C ASN A 328 9.52 -1.26 -1.93
N LEU A 329 8.50 -1.84 -2.57
CA LEU A 329 8.67 -2.85 -3.61
C LEU A 329 9.42 -2.28 -4.81
N THR A 330 8.94 -1.16 -5.35
CA THR A 330 9.56 -0.51 -6.52
C THR A 330 10.98 -0.04 -6.23
N TYR A 331 11.24 0.48 -5.03
CA TYR A 331 12.56 0.96 -4.62
C TYR A 331 13.56 -0.19 -4.52
N HIS A 332 13.19 -1.30 -3.87
CA HIS A 332 14.04 -2.48 -3.79
C HIS A 332 14.33 -3.03 -5.19
N ASN A 333 13.30 -3.16 -6.02
CA ASN A 333 13.44 -3.61 -7.40
C ASN A 333 14.41 -2.71 -8.20
N GLN A 334 14.29 -1.39 -8.09
CA GLN A 334 15.22 -0.44 -8.72
C GLN A 334 16.65 -0.56 -8.17
N GLN A 335 16.82 -0.85 -6.88
CA GLN A 335 18.14 -1.11 -6.31
C GLN A 335 18.78 -2.37 -6.91
N VAL A 336 18.01 -3.41 -7.23
CA VAL A 336 18.54 -4.62 -7.88
C VAL A 336 18.77 -4.39 -9.36
N PHE A 337 17.74 -3.95 -10.09
CA PHE A 337 17.68 -3.97 -11.55
C PHE A 337 17.93 -2.61 -12.25
N GLY A 338 18.16 -1.55 -11.48
CA GLY A 338 18.38 -0.19 -11.99
C GLY A 338 19.42 -0.07 -13.11
N PRO A 339 20.58 -0.77 -13.07
CA PRO A 339 21.53 -0.77 -14.17
C PRO A 339 20.92 -1.26 -15.49
N TYR A 340 20.13 -2.33 -15.47
CA TYR A 340 19.47 -2.88 -16.67
C TYR A 340 18.43 -1.91 -17.23
N TYR A 341 17.62 -1.31 -16.34
CA TYR A 341 16.65 -0.30 -16.74
C TYR A 341 17.33 0.92 -17.38
N THR A 342 18.47 1.33 -16.83
CA THR A 342 19.25 2.45 -17.36
C THR A 342 19.71 2.19 -18.80
N GLU A 343 20.22 0.99 -19.08
CA GLU A 343 20.63 0.62 -20.45
C GLU A 343 19.43 0.58 -21.42
N ILE A 344 18.30 0.00 -21.00
CA ILE A 344 17.08 -0.01 -21.82
C ILE A 344 16.60 1.43 -22.10
N LEU A 345 16.50 2.27 -21.08
CA LEU A 345 15.98 3.64 -21.21
C LEU A 345 16.91 4.54 -22.03
N LYS A 346 18.23 4.31 -22.03
CA LYS A 346 19.17 5.00 -22.93
C LYS A 346 18.82 4.72 -24.40
N THR A 347 18.50 3.48 -24.75
CA THR A 347 18.11 3.13 -26.13
C THR A 347 16.79 3.79 -26.56
N LEU A 348 15.86 3.95 -25.62
CA LEU A 348 14.54 4.58 -25.88
C LEU A 348 14.60 6.10 -25.99
N THR A 349 15.51 6.74 -25.24
CA THR A 349 15.67 8.21 -25.21
C THR A 349 16.66 8.74 -26.25
N SER A 350 17.55 7.89 -26.78
CA SER A 350 18.51 8.23 -27.85
C SER A 350 18.34 7.34 -29.09
N PRO A 351 17.31 7.56 -29.93
CA PRO A 351 17.05 6.73 -31.11
C PRO A 351 18.16 6.76 -32.17
N ALA A 352 19.10 7.72 -32.09
CA ALA A 352 20.11 7.97 -33.12
C ALA A 352 21.21 6.91 -33.22
N GLN A 353 21.50 6.14 -32.16
CA GLN A 353 22.60 5.14 -32.17
C GLN A 353 22.16 3.72 -32.58
N ALA A 354 20.86 3.42 -32.57
CA ALA A 354 20.34 2.11 -32.96
C ALA A 354 20.31 1.89 -34.49
N LEU A 355 20.40 2.96 -35.28
CA LEU A 355 20.46 2.86 -36.75
C LEU A 355 21.88 2.62 -37.29
N GLU A 356 22.94 3.11 -36.63
CA GLU A 356 24.32 2.95 -37.11
C GLU A 356 24.82 1.49 -36.97
N THR A 357 24.48 0.81 -35.87
CA THR A 357 24.89 -0.59 -35.65
C THR A 357 24.24 -1.58 -36.62
N LYS A 358 23.09 -1.24 -37.20
CA LYS A 358 22.41 -2.06 -38.21
C LYS A 358 22.88 -1.80 -39.64
N VAL A 359 23.59 -0.70 -39.89
CA VAL A 359 24.16 -0.34 -41.20
C VAL A 359 25.61 -0.82 -41.31
N GLU A 360 26.35 -0.96 -40.20
CA GLU A 360 27.69 -1.55 -40.21
C GLU A 360 27.71 -3.10 -40.23
N SER A 361 26.55 -3.75 -40.10
CA SER A 361 26.41 -5.22 -40.10
C SER A 361 25.69 -5.80 -41.32
N LEU A 362 25.54 -5.02 -42.41
CA LEU A 362 25.01 -5.47 -43.70
C LEU A 362 26.08 -5.48 -44.81
#